data_AF-A0A6D2WB90-F1
#
_entry.id   AF-A0A6D2WB90-F1
#
_cell.length_a   1.000
_cell.length_b   1.000
_cell.length_c   1.000
_cell.angle_alpha   90.00
_cell.angle_beta   90.00
_cell.angle_gamma   90.00
#
_symmetry.space_group_name_H-M   'P 1'
#
loop_
_entity.id
_entity.type
_entity.pdbx_description
1 polymer ?
#
loop_
_entity_poly.entity_id
_entity_poly.type
_entity_poly.pdbx_seq_one_letter_code
_entity_poly.pdbx_strand_id
1 'polypeptide(L)'
;MPGLLLCEPTELYNILNQATKLSRLTDPNYLCLLDVRSKWEYDESHVITALGVKKKNNEYLLPESVDLECVKYCVVYDNNSSTLEILLNDDDDDSDSDGDGKDLVPQAAIEYGRILTRRTHHPVYILKGGYERFSGTYHFLRTQKIIWMPQELDAFQPYPIEIVPGKVFIGNFSQACDPKIQKDLKIKAHVNVSMDTGPFFAGDADKLLHIRIKDSPEAQILPFLRHMCHFIEIHLHLGSVILIFSTQGISRSCAAIIAYLMHSNEQTLQTESCSVTQAGVQW
;
A
#
# COMPACT_ATOMS: atom_id res chain seq x y z
N MET A 1 -5.99 -20.37 14.60
CA MET A 1 -5.51 -20.47 13.20
C MET A 1 -5.55 -19.09 12.58
N PRO A 2 -4.54 -18.67 11.82
CA PRO A 2 -4.61 -17.42 11.08
C PRO A 2 -5.78 -17.47 10.09
N GLY A 3 -6.58 -16.41 10.07
CA GLY A 3 -7.75 -16.30 9.19
C GLY A 3 -7.40 -15.74 7.81
N LEU A 4 -8.39 -15.77 6.91
CA LEU A 4 -8.38 -14.93 5.71
C LEU A 4 -8.89 -13.54 6.08
N LEU A 5 -8.21 -12.51 5.59
CA LEU A 5 -8.61 -11.11 5.74
C LEU A 5 -8.64 -10.45 4.37
N LEU A 6 -9.44 -9.39 4.20
CA LEU A 6 -9.32 -8.52 3.03
C LEU A 6 -8.22 -7.49 3.32
N CYS A 7 -7.45 -7.14 2.29
CA CYS A 7 -6.66 -5.91 2.30
C CYS A 7 -7.12 -4.97 1.19
N GLU A 8 -7.19 -3.67 1.50
CA GLU A 8 -7.46 -2.63 0.52
C GLU A 8 -6.23 -2.42 -0.40
N PRO A 9 -6.43 -1.96 -1.64
CA PRO A 9 -5.33 -1.65 -2.55
C PRO A 9 -4.26 -0.72 -1.95
N THR A 10 -4.66 0.25 -1.12
CA THR A 10 -3.75 1.17 -0.42
C THR A 10 -2.86 0.45 0.59
N GLU A 11 -3.36 -0.60 1.25
CA GLU A 11 -2.54 -1.40 2.18
C GLU A 11 -1.46 -2.16 1.41
N LEU A 12 -1.80 -2.80 0.28
CA LEU A 12 -0.79 -3.45 -0.57
C LEU A 12 0.20 -2.44 -1.15
N TYR A 13 -0.27 -1.28 -1.60
CA TYR A 13 0.60 -0.20 -2.08
C TYR A 13 1.61 0.20 -0.99
N ASN A 14 1.15 0.40 0.24
CA ASN A 14 2.03 0.76 1.34
C ASN A 14 3.00 -0.37 1.71
N ILE A 15 2.53 -1.64 1.73
CA ILE A 15 3.39 -2.80 1.96
C ILE A 15 4.52 -2.86 0.93
N LEU A 16 4.22 -2.67 -0.36
CA LEU A 16 5.21 -2.66 -1.44
C LEU A 16 6.24 -1.52 -1.30
N ASN A 17 5.84 -0.40 -0.71
CA ASN A 17 6.64 0.81 -0.65
C ASN A 17 7.31 1.07 0.72
N GLN A 18 7.24 0.13 1.66
CA GLN A 18 7.97 0.28 2.93
C GLN A 18 9.48 0.22 2.72
N ALA A 19 10.19 1.15 3.35
CA ALA A 19 11.64 1.18 3.36
C ALA A 19 12.17 1.73 4.68
N THR A 20 13.38 1.28 5.01
CA THR A 20 14.21 1.90 6.03
C THR A 20 15.38 2.61 5.32
N LYS A 21 16.54 1.97 5.27
CA LYS A 21 17.65 2.36 4.39
C LYS A 21 17.50 1.77 2.98
N LEU A 22 16.89 0.59 2.89
CA LEU A 22 16.61 -0.15 1.67
C LEU A 22 15.13 -0.54 1.65
N SER A 23 14.63 -0.92 0.47
CA SER A 23 13.29 -1.48 0.32
C SER A 23 13.12 -2.72 1.21
N ARG A 24 11.98 -2.83 1.90
CA ARG A 24 11.66 -4.03 2.69
C ARG A 24 11.40 -5.25 1.81
N LEU A 25 11.19 -5.08 0.50
CA LEU A 25 11.05 -6.16 -0.47
C LEU A 25 12.34 -6.99 -0.64
N THR A 26 13.48 -6.49 -0.16
CA THR A 26 14.75 -7.23 -0.13
C THR A 26 14.79 -8.34 0.91
N ASP A 27 13.90 -8.28 1.91
CA ASP A 27 13.74 -9.28 2.96
C ASP A 27 12.80 -10.39 2.47
N PRO A 28 13.29 -11.63 2.27
CA PRO A 28 12.46 -12.72 1.73
C PRO A 28 11.31 -13.11 2.67
N ASN A 29 11.39 -12.76 3.96
CA ASN A 29 10.35 -13.05 4.94
C ASN A 29 9.37 -11.88 5.10
N TYR A 30 9.51 -10.80 4.32
CA TYR A 30 8.64 -9.63 4.45
C TYR A 30 7.31 -9.78 3.70
N LEU A 31 7.36 -10.05 2.38
CA LEU A 31 6.18 -10.12 1.52
C LEU A 31 6.23 -11.34 0.60
N CYS A 32 5.16 -12.13 0.61
CA CYS A 32 4.82 -13.09 -0.44
C CYS A 32 3.55 -12.62 -1.14
N LEU A 33 3.69 -12.12 -2.37
CA LEU A 33 2.58 -11.65 -3.21
C LEU A 33 2.29 -12.69 -4.29
N LEU A 34 1.07 -13.22 -4.33
CA LEU A 34 0.68 -14.37 -5.14
C LEU A 34 -0.44 -13.98 -6.10
N ASP A 35 -0.17 -14.15 -7.40
CA ASP A 35 -1.13 -13.95 -8.48
C ASP A 35 -1.72 -15.31 -8.88
N VAL A 36 -3.02 -15.50 -8.64
CA VAL A 36 -3.73 -16.76 -8.97
C VAL A 36 -4.47 -16.71 -10.30
N ARG A 37 -4.30 -15.63 -11.07
CA ARG A 37 -4.89 -15.50 -12.41
C ARG A 37 -4.26 -16.51 -13.38
N SER A 38 -4.83 -16.62 -14.57
CA SER A 38 -4.27 -17.50 -15.60
C SER A 38 -2.85 -17.07 -15.97
N LYS A 39 -2.06 -18.03 -16.45
CA LYS A 39 -0.71 -17.75 -16.94
C LYS A 39 -0.68 -16.65 -18.00
N TRP A 40 -1.69 -16.62 -18.88
CA TRP A 40 -1.81 -15.58 -19.90
C TRP A 40 -1.97 -14.18 -19.29
N GLU A 41 -2.88 -14.02 -18.33
CA GLU A 41 -3.13 -12.73 -17.66
C GLU A 41 -1.91 -12.27 -16.87
N TYR A 42 -1.20 -13.19 -16.20
CA TYR A 42 0.04 -12.90 -15.50
C TYR A 42 1.15 -12.42 -16.44
N ASP A 43 1.33 -13.13 -17.57
CA ASP A 43 2.35 -12.82 -18.57
C ASP A 43 2.03 -11.48 -19.29
N GLU A 44 0.75 -11.11 -19.46
CA GLU A 44 0.33 -9.83 -20.03
C GLU A 44 0.74 -8.65 -19.13
N SER A 45 0.44 -8.73 -17.82
CA SER A 45 0.97 -7.86 -16.78
C SER A 45 0.54 -8.32 -15.39
N HIS A 46 1.40 -8.14 -14.39
CA HIS A 46 1.14 -8.45 -12.99
C HIS A 46 1.65 -7.32 -12.07
N VAL A 47 1.26 -7.34 -10.80
CA VAL A 47 1.81 -6.44 -9.78
C VAL A 47 3.30 -6.75 -9.58
N ILE A 48 4.14 -5.73 -9.39
CA ILE A 48 5.57 -5.93 -9.12
C ILE A 48 5.81 -6.98 -8.03
N THR A 49 6.86 -7.78 -8.20
CA THR A 49 7.25 -8.88 -7.27
C THR A 49 6.24 -10.02 -7.10
N ALA A 50 5.08 -9.98 -7.78
CA ALA A 50 4.08 -11.03 -7.65
C ALA A 50 4.54 -12.34 -8.30
N LEU A 51 4.34 -13.46 -7.59
CA LEU A 51 4.58 -14.82 -8.03
C LEU A 51 3.31 -15.39 -8.66
N GLY A 52 3.40 -15.78 -9.94
CA GLY A 52 2.32 -16.50 -10.61
C GLY A 52 2.16 -17.91 -10.04
N VAL A 53 0.98 -18.20 -9.49
CA VAL A 53 0.67 -19.49 -8.86
C VAL A 53 0.46 -20.56 -9.95
N LYS A 54 1.14 -21.69 -9.79
CA LYS A 54 1.06 -22.80 -10.74
C LYS A 54 -0.06 -23.76 -10.35
N LYS A 55 -0.73 -24.34 -11.34
CA LYS A 55 -1.68 -25.44 -11.17
C LYS A 55 -1.14 -26.73 -11.80
N LYS A 56 -1.34 -27.86 -11.14
CA LYS A 56 -1.08 -29.20 -11.68
C LYS A 56 -2.33 -30.06 -11.44
N ASN A 57 -2.87 -30.68 -12.49
CA ASN A 57 -4.12 -31.46 -12.42
C ASN A 57 -5.29 -30.68 -11.76
N ASN A 58 -5.39 -29.39 -12.06
CA ASN A 58 -6.37 -28.46 -11.48
C ASN A 58 -6.20 -28.16 -9.97
N GLU A 59 -5.14 -28.65 -9.34
CA GLU A 59 -4.79 -28.31 -7.95
C GLU A 59 -3.72 -27.21 -7.92
N TYR A 60 -3.87 -26.25 -7.00
CA TYR A 60 -2.86 -25.22 -6.80
C TYR A 60 -1.61 -25.77 -6.12
N LEU A 61 -0.45 -25.35 -6.62
CA LEU A 61 0.84 -25.66 -6.02
C LEU A 61 1.23 -24.58 -5.02
N LEU A 62 1.92 -24.98 -3.95
CA LEU A 62 2.53 -24.06 -3.01
C LEU A 62 3.81 -23.44 -3.60
N PRO A 63 4.15 -22.19 -3.26
CA PRO A 63 5.41 -21.58 -3.70
C PRO A 63 6.60 -22.28 -3.05
N GLU A 64 7.45 -22.92 -3.86
CA GLU A 64 8.63 -23.66 -3.37
C GLU A 64 9.76 -22.75 -2.85
N SER A 65 9.82 -21.50 -3.34
CA SER A 65 10.89 -20.55 -3.03
C SER A 65 10.63 -19.69 -1.79
N VAL A 66 9.53 -19.93 -1.08
CA VAL A 66 9.07 -19.08 0.04
C VAL A 66 8.76 -19.94 1.25
N ASP A 67 9.35 -19.58 2.39
CA ASP A 67 8.97 -20.14 3.69
C ASP A 67 7.73 -19.41 4.23
N LEU A 68 6.55 -19.98 3.95
CA LEU A 68 5.25 -19.42 4.33
C LEU A 68 5.06 -19.27 5.84
N GLU A 69 5.77 -20.05 6.67
CA GLU A 69 5.66 -19.96 8.13
C GLU A 69 6.30 -18.68 8.66
N CYS A 70 7.34 -18.19 7.98
CA CYS A 70 8.12 -17.02 8.36
C CYS A 70 7.65 -15.71 7.70
N VAL A 71 6.85 -15.78 6.63
CA VAL A 71 6.40 -14.58 5.91
C VAL A 71 5.49 -13.71 6.77
N LYS A 72 5.84 -12.41 6.85
CA LYS A 72 5.05 -11.40 7.57
C LYS A 72 3.75 -11.04 6.84
N TYR A 73 3.82 -10.78 5.53
CA TYR A 73 2.67 -10.47 4.69
C TYR A 73 2.50 -11.52 3.59
N CYS A 74 1.44 -12.32 3.67
CA CYS A 74 1.03 -13.21 2.58
C CYS A 74 -0.21 -12.63 1.92
N VAL A 75 -0.08 -12.17 0.67
CA VAL A 75 -1.14 -11.48 -0.07
C VAL A 75 -1.45 -12.28 -1.34
N VAL A 76 -2.73 -12.58 -1.58
CA VAL A 76 -3.21 -13.30 -2.75
C VAL A 76 -4.20 -12.43 -3.51
N TYR A 77 -4.12 -12.43 -4.84
CA TYR A 77 -5.08 -11.73 -5.68
C TYR A 77 -5.43 -12.50 -6.95
N ASP A 78 -6.68 -12.39 -7.36
CA ASP A 78 -7.20 -12.76 -8.68
C ASP A 78 -7.55 -11.47 -9.46
N ASN A 79 -8.50 -11.52 -10.40
CA ASN A 79 -8.90 -10.34 -11.15
C ASN A 79 -9.69 -9.32 -10.30
N ASN A 80 -10.67 -9.76 -9.50
CA ASN A 80 -11.67 -8.86 -8.93
C ASN A 80 -12.33 -9.31 -7.60
N SER A 81 -11.78 -10.30 -6.87
CA SER A 81 -12.32 -10.75 -5.57
C SER A 81 -12.48 -9.58 -4.60
N SER A 82 -13.70 -9.31 -4.15
CA SER A 82 -14.04 -8.10 -3.37
C SER A 82 -14.74 -8.37 -2.04
N THR A 83 -15.26 -9.59 -1.83
CA THR A 83 -15.92 -10.03 -0.61
C THR A 83 -15.35 -11.37 -0.17
N LEU A 84 -15.24 -11.59 1.14
CA LEU A 84 -15.01 -12.92 1.71
C LEU A 84 -16.36 -13.60 1.89
N GLU A 85 -17.07 -13.87 0.79
CA GLU A 85 -18.30 -14.65 0.91
C GLU A 85 -17.90 -16.06 1.36
N ILE A 86 -18.38 -16.40 2.56
CA ILE A 86 -18.23 -17.72 3.12
C ILE A 86 -19.09 -18.61 2.23
N LEU A 87 -18.47 -19.43 1.38
CA LEU A 87 -19.07 -20.69 0.98
C LEU A 87 -19.26 -21.48 2.29
N LEU A 88 -20.34 -21.20 3.02
CA LEU A 88 -20.96 -22.15 3.91
C LEU A 88 -21.51 -23.20 2.95
N ASN A 89 -20.68 -24.18 2.63
CA ASN A 89 -21.25 -25.49 2.36
C ASN A 89 -21.75 -25.93 3.73
N ASP A 90 -22.99 -25.55 4.05
CA ASP A 90 -23.76 -26.29 5.03
C ASP A 90 -23.92 -27.68 4.42
N ASP A 91 -22.99 -28.57 4.77
CA ASP A 91 -23.24 -30.01 4.78
C ASP A 91 -24.39 -30.19 5.77
N ASP A 92 -25.64 -30.06 5.30
CA ASP A 92 -26.89 -30.64 5.84
C ASP A 92 -28.10 -29.85 5.28
N ASP A 93 -28.71 -30.35 4.20
CA ASP A 93 -30.13 -30.73 4.18
C ASP A 93 -30.68 -30.80 2.74
N ASP A 94 -31.19 -31.99 2.41
CA ASP A 94 -32.10 -32.25 1.30
C ASP A 94 -33.27 -31.26 1.34
N SER A 95 -33.27 -30.26 0.45
CA SER A 95 -34.52 -29.64 0.02
C SER A 95 -34.43 -29.14 -1.41
N ASP A 96 -35.24 -29.77 -2.25
CA ASP A 96 -35.57 -29.32 -3.60
C ASP A 96 -36.09 -27.88 -3.54
N SER A 97 -35.26 -26.92 -3.97
CA SER A 97 -35.73 -25.59 -4.31
C SER A 97 -35.03 -25.15 -5.59
N ASP A 98 -35.80 -25.15 -6.68
CA ASP A 98 -35.48 -24.50 -7.95
C ASP A 98 -35.20 -23.01 -7.71
N GLY A 99 -33.94 -22.68 -7.45
CA GLY A 99 -33.44 -21.33 -7.21
C GLY A 99 -32.38 -21.00 -8.26
N ASP A 100 -32.76 -20.09 -9.14
CA ASP A 100 -31.95 -19.36 -10.14
C ASP A 100 -30.44 -19.41 -9.85
N GLY A 101 -29.70 -20.07 -10.75
CA GLY A 101 -28.27 -20.26 -10.64
C GLY A 101 -27.54 -18.93 -10.59
N LYS A 102 -27.25 -18.45 -9.38
CA LYS A 102 -26.14 -17.52 -9.18
C LYS A 102 -24.89 -18.31 -9.53
N ASP A 103 -24.37 -18.12 -10.74
CA ASP A 103 -23.02 -18.50 -11.12
C ASP A 103 -22.06 -17.90 -10.08
N LEU A 104 -21.74 -18.69 -9.05
CA LEU A 104 -20.76 -18.36 -8.03
C LEU A 104 -19.42 -18.25 -8.77
N VAL A 105 -19.01 -17.02 -9.07
CA VAL A 105 -17.71 -16.73 -9.65
C VAL A 105 -16.66 -17.43 -8.78
N PRO A 106 -15.85 -18.36 -9.33
CA PRO A 106 -14.81 -19.00 -8.55
C PRO A 106 -13.84 -17.93 -8.05
N GLN A 107 -13.91 -17.59 -6.76
CA GLN A 107 -12.98 -16.68 -6.11
C GLN A 107 -11.66 -17.43 -5.87
N ALA A 108 -10.91 -17.62 -6.95
CA ALA A 108 -9.64 -18.34 -7.00
C ALA A 108 -8.67 -17.89 -5.90
N ALA A 109 -8.69 -16.59 -5.59
CA ALA A 109 -7.85 -16.02 -4.53
C ALA A 109 -8.25 -16.55 -3.15
N ILE A 110 -9.54 -16.71 -2.88
CA ILE A 110 -10.05 -17.23 -1.60
C ILE A 110 -9.79 -18.71 -1.49
N GLU A 111 -10.04 -19.48 -2.55
CA GLU A 111 -9.75 -20.91 -2.59
C GLU A 111 -8.28 -21.16 -2.27
N TYR A 112 -7.38 -20.46 -2.95
CA TYR A 112 -5.95 -20.59 -2.69
C TYR A 112 -5.56 -20.05 -1.32
N GLY A 113 -6.15 -18.93 -0.89
CA GLY A 113 -5.93 -18.37 0.44
C GLY A 113 -6.27 -19.35 1.57
N ARG A 114 -7.35 -20.12 1.44
CA ARG A 114 -7.74 -21.19 2.39
C ARG A 114 -6.73 -22.33 2.47
N ILE A 115 -5.99 -22.61 1.40
CA ILE A 115 -4.90 -23.58 1.40
C ILE A 115 -3.71 -23.01 2.19
N LEU A 116 -3.41 -21.73 1.99
CA LEU A 116 -2.27 -21.06 2.61
C LEU A 116 -2.43 -20.83 4.12
N THR A 117 -3.65 -20.59 4.63
CA THR A 117 -3.86 -20.37 6.09
C THR A 117 -3.46 -21.53 6.97
N ARG A 118 -3.33 -22.74 6.40
CA ARG A 118 -2.83 -23.94 7.10
C ARG A 118 -1.30 -23.99 7.20
N ARG A 119 -0.60 -23.07 6.52
CA ARG A 119 0.86 -23.05 6.32
C ARG A 119 1.51 -21.73 6.71
N THR A 120 0.72 -20.72 7.07
CA THR A 120 1.22 -19.43 7.54
C THR A 120 1.00 -19.29 9.04
N HIS A 121 1.85 -18.50 9.71
CA HIS A 121 1.60 -18.06 11.09
C HIS A 121 0.81 -16.75 11.14
N HIS A 122 0.94 -15.93 10.10
CA HIS A 122 0.21 -14.67 9.93
C HIS A 122 -1.05 -14.87 9.07
N PRO A 123 -2.06 -13.97 9.18
CA PRO A 123 -3.22 -13.97 8.31
C PRO A 123 -2.84 -13.92 6.83
N VAL A 124 -3.66 -14.57 5.99
CA VAL A 124 -3.55 -14.46 4.54
C VAL A 124 -4.49 -13.36 4.07
N TYR A 125 -3.96 -12.38 3.35
CA TYR A 125 -4.71 -11.24 2.86
C TYR A 125 -5.18 -11.49 1.42
N ILE A 126 -6.45 -11.24 1.16
CA ILE A 126 -7.03 -11.24 -0.18
C ILE A 126 -7.15 -9.79 -0.64
N LEU A 127 -6.53 -9.46 -1.77
CA LEU A 127 -6.55 -8.11 -2.32
C LEU A 127 -7.95 -7.76 -2.81
N LYS A 128 -8.58 -6.79 -2.15
CA LYS A 128 -9.96 -6.41 -2.44
C LYS A 128 -10.07 -5.68 -3.79
N GLY A 129 -10.85 -6.26 -4.69
CA GLY A 129 -11.00 -5.84 -6.07
C GLY A 129 -9.87 -6.34 -6.99
N GLY A 130 -9.02 -7.24 -6.49
CA GLY A 130 -7.99 -7.95 -7.26
C GLY A 130 -7.04 -7.07 -8.05
N TYR A 131 -6.50 -7.65 -9.13
CA TYR A 131 -5.60 -6.99 -10.07
C TYR A 131 -6.26 -5.77 -10.74
N GLU A 132 -7.54 -5.85 -11.12
CA GLU A 132 -8.24 -4.77 -11.84
C GLU A 132 -8.24 -3.47 -11.04
N ARG A 133 -8.69 -3.52 -9.78
CA ARG A 133 -8.77 -2.33 -8.94
C ARG A 133 -7.39 -1.80 -8.56
N PHE A 134 -6.45 -2.68 -8.24
CA PHE A 134 -5.09 -2.28 -7.89
C PHE A 134 -4.37 -1.65 -9.08
N SER A 135 -4.40 -2.30 -10.24
CA SER A 135 -3.73 -1.78 -11.45
C SER A 135 -4.40 -0.53 -12.01
N GLY A 136 -5.71 -0.37 -11.83
CA GLY A 136 -6.42 0.88 -12.17
C GLY A 136 -5.95 2.06 -11.31
N THR A 137 -5.68 1.82 -10.02
CA THR A 137 -5.26 2.87 -9.07
C THR A 137 -3.75 3.12 -9.14
N TYR A 138 -2.95 2.07 -9.07
CA TYR A 138 -1.48 2.09 -9.00
C TYR A 138 -0.85 1.48 -10.26
N HIS A 139 -1.29 1.94 -11.43
CA HIS A 139 -0.83 1.46 -12.74
C HIS A 139 0.70 1.50 -12.96
N PHE A 140 1.44 2.32 -12.20
CA PHE A 140 2.89 2.40 -12.24
C PHE A 140 3.61 1.30 -11.43
N LEU A 141 2.87 0.47 -10.70
CA LEU A 141 3.35 -0.72 -9.98
C LEU A 141 2.99 -2.03 -10.71
N ARG A 142 2.64 -1.96 -11.99
CA ARG A 142 2.48 -3.13 -12.85
C ARG A 142 3.74 -3.38 -13.68
N THR A 143 4.01 -4.63 -13.99
CA THR A 143 5.17 -5.06 -14.77
C THR A 143 4.82 -6.24 -15.67
N GLN A 144 5.66 -6.49 -16.68
CA GLN A 144 5.74 -7.73 -17.45
C GLN A 144 7.01 -8.52 -17.11
N LYS A 145 7.97 -7.84 -16.49
CA LYS A 145 9.22 -8.45 -16.04
C LYS A 145 8.98 -9.10 -14.71
N ILE A 146 9.55 -10.28 -14.59
CA ILE A 146 9.53 -10.98 -13.33
C ILE A 146 10.71 -10.54 -12.47
N ILE A 147 10.38 -9.82 -11.40
CA ILE A 147 11.31 -9.11 -10.51
C ILE A 147 11.48 -9.95 -9.26
N TRP A 148 12.62 -10.63 -9.16
CA TRP A 148 12.94 -11.46 -7.99
C TRP A 148 14.42 -11.57 -7.70
N MET A 149 15.28 -11.11 -8.61
CA MET A 149 16.71 -11.11 -8.30
C MET A 149 16.98 -10.10 -7.20
N PRO A 150 17.79 -10.44 -6.17
CA PRO A 150 18.11 -9.51 -5.09
C PRO A 150 18.58 -8.14 -5.59
N GLN A 151 19.37 -8.10 -6.67
CA GLN A 151 19.84 -6.86 -7.30
C GLN A 151 18.70 -5.99 -7.85
N GLU A 152 17.64 -6.59 -8.40
CA GLU A 152 16.49 -5.84 -8.90
C GLU A 152 15.63 -5.31 -7.74
N LEU A 153 15.49 -6.10 -6.67
CA LEU A 153 14.80 -5.70 -5.45
C LEU A 153 15.56 -4.60 -4.69
N ASP A 154 16.89 -4.65 -4.68
CA ASP A 154 17.77 -3.61 -4.10
C ASP A 154 17.68 -2.30 -4.90
N ALA A 155 17.53 -2.39 -6.23
CA ALA A 155 17.38 -1.24 -7.10
C ALA A 155 15.98 -0.61 -7.05
N PHE A 156 14.98 -1.31 -6.50
CA PHE A 156 13.63 -0.81 -6.37
C PHE A 156 13.61 0.50 -5.57
N GLN A 157 13.09 1.56 -6.18
CA GLN A 157 12.89 2.86 -5.53
C GLN A 157 11.44 2.94 -5.05
N PRO A 158 11.21 2.86 -3.73
CA PRO A 158 9.86 2.93 -3.16
C PRO A 158 9.23 4.30 -3.38
N TYR A 159 7.93 4.31 -3.60
CA TYR A 159 7.14 5.54 -3.62
C TYR A 159 6.85 6.03 -2.19
N PRO A 160 6.46 7.31 -2.02
CA PRO A 160 5.91 7.82 -0.77
C PRO A 160 4.75 6.96 -0.25
N ILE A 161 4.69 6.78 1.06
CA ILE A 161 3.60 6.07 1.74
C ILE A 161 2.31 6.88 1.63
N GLU A 162 1.21 6.22 1.35
CA GLU A 162 -0.10 6.84 1.19
C GLU A 162 -0.86 6.81 2.53
N ILE A 163 -1.18 7.98 3.07
CA ILE A 163 -1.88 8.11 4.35
C ILE A 163 -3.37 8.32 4.15
N VAL A 164 -3.73 9.21 3.23
CA VAL A 164 -5.12 9.43 2.83
C VAL A 164 -5.26 8.94 1.38
N PRO A 165 -6.03 7.87 1.12
CA PRO A 165 -6.15 7.28 -0.22
C PRO A 165 -6.46 8.31 -1.31
N GLY A 166 -5.63 8.31 -2.34
CA GLY A 166 -5.64 9.17 -3.52
C GLY A 166 -5.28 10.63 -3.27
N LYS A 167 -4.89 11.02 -2.05
CA LYS A 167 -4.90 12.42 -1.61
C LYS A 167 -3.63 12.89 -0.92
N VAL A 168 -3.17 12.18 0.12
CA VAL A 168 -2.05 12.64 0.94
C VAL A 168 -1.00 11.55 1.07
N PHE A 169 0.22 11.90 0.69
CA PHE A 169 1.39 11.03 0.71
C PHE A 169 2.46 11.59 1.66
N ILE A 170 3.20 10.70 2.30
CA ILE A 170 4.36 11.02 3.11
C ILE A 170 5.64 10.40 2.54
N GLY A 171 6.67 11.22 2.38
CA GLY A 171 7.93 10.76 1.79
C GLY A 171 9.16 11.49 2.31
N ASN A 172 10.30 11.14 1.73
CA ASN A 172 11.58 11.80 1.97
C ASN A 172 11.92 12.83 0.87
N PHE A 173 13.01 13.56 1.07
CA PHE A 173 13.43 14.60 0.14
C PHE A 173 13.78 14.05 -1.26
N SER A 174 14.39 12.87 -1.33
CA SER A 174 14.72 12.23 -2.62
C SER A 174 13.47 11.92 -3.42
N GLN A 175 12.44 11.35 -2.78
CA GLN A 175 11.17 11.04 -3.42
C GLN A 175 10.44 12.32 -3.88
N ALA A 176 10.50 13.38 -3.08
CA ALA A 176 9.93 14.67 -3.44
C ALA A 176 10.65 15.34 -4.63
N CYS A 177 11.92 15.01 -4.86
CA CYS A 177 12.69 15.51 -5.99
C CYS A 177 12.65 14.60 -7.23
N ASP A 178 11.97 13.45 -7.18
CA ASP A 178 11.90 12.52 -8.31
C ASP A 178 10.76 12.90 -9.28
N PRO A 179 11.05 13.30 -10.54
CA PRO A 179 10.04 13.66 -11.52
C PRO A 179 9.07 12.53 -11.89
N LYS A 180 9.52 11.27 -11.81
CA LYS A 180 8.69 10.10 -12.07
C LYS A 180 7.61 9.99 -11.00
N ILE A 181 7.99 10.11 -9.73
CA ILE A 181 7.05 10.08 -8.59
C ILE A 181 6.03 11.22 -8.69
N GLN A 182 6.49 12.44 -9.02
CA GLN A 182 5.57 13.58 -9.21
C GLN A 182 4.51 13.29 -10.29
N LYS A 183 4.93 12.68 -11.41
CA LYS A 183 4.05 12.36 -12.53
C LYS A 183 3.10 11.21 -12.21
N ASP A 184 3.63 10.11 -11.68
CA ASP A 184 2.88 8.88 -11.45
C ASP A 184 1.80 9.08 -10.36
N LEU A 185 2.14 9.82 -9.29
CA LEU A 185 1.20 10.17 -8.21
C LEU A 185 0.38 11.45 -8.51
N LYS A 186 0.68 12.15 -9.60
CA LYS A 186 0.01 13.40 -10.01
C LYS A 186 0.01 14.47 -8.91
N ILE A 187 1.16 14.63 -8.25
CA ILE A 187 1.33 15.59 -7.14
C ILE A 187 1.11 17.02 -7.64
N LYS A 188 0.31 17.79 -6.89
CA LYS A 188 -0.02 19.20 -7.21
C LYS A 188 0.40 20.18 -6.13
N ALA A 189 0.70 19.71 -4.92
CA ALA A 189 1.15 20.55 -3.82
C ALA A 189 2.15 19.83 -2.92
N HIS A 190 3.09 20.58 -2.35
CA HIS A 190 4.15 20.12 -1.47
C HIS A 190 4.07 20.80 -0.11
N VAL A 191 4.23 20.00 0.95
CA VAL A 191 4.51 20.50 2.29
C VAL A 191 5.90 20.01 2.67
N ASN A 192 6.89 20.90 2.62
CA ASN A 192 8.27 20.60 2.95
C ASN A 192 8.57 21.03 4.38
N VAL A 193 8.78 20.09 5.28
CA VAL A 193 9.11 20.34 6.69
C VAL A 193 10.60 20.06 6.95
N SER A 194 11.46 20.67 6.14
CA SER A 194 12.91 20.53 6.24
C SER A 194 13.66 21.82 5.91
N MET A 195 14.98 21.83 6.15
CA MET A 195 15.85 22.94 5.75
C MET A 195 16.15 22.92 4.25
N ASP A 196 16.03 21.75 3.62
CA ASP A 196 16.38 21.51 2.23
C ASP A 196 15.39 22.19 1.29
N THR A 197 15.86 22.66 0.13
CA THR A 197 15.02 23.30 -0.89
C THR A 197 14.98 22.42 -2.13
N GLY A 198 13.78 21.95 -2.48
CA GLY A 198 13.56 21.12 -3.67
C GLY A 198 13.38 21.96 -4.94
N PRO A 199 13.47 21.32 -6.13
CA PRO A 199 13.30 22.00 -7.40
C PRO A 199 11.83 22.25 -7.76
N PHE A 200 10.90 21.46 -7.22
CA PHE A 200 9.47 21.56 -7.54
C PHE A 200 8.79 22.68 -6.78
N PHE A 201 7.93 23.42 -7.49
CA PHE A 201 7.11 24.52 -6.94
C PHE A 201 7.92 25.63 -6.24
N ALA A 202 9.22 25.73 -6.53
CA ALA A 202 10.09 26.75 -5.95
C ALA A 202 9.59 28.16 -6.32
N GLY A 203 9.27 28.96 -5.29
CA GLY A 203 8.72 30.31 -5.47
C GLY A 203 7.21 30.37 -5.71
N ASP A 204 6.52 29.23 -5.79
CA ASP A 204 5.06 29.13 -5.93
C ASP A 204 4.43 28.87 -4.55
N ALA A 205 4.04 29.94 -3.84
CA ALA A 205 3.45 29.84 -2.51
C ALA A 205 2.08 29.15 -2.50
N ASP A 206 1.40 29.09 -3.65
CA ASP A 206 0.11 28.41 -3.79
C ASP A 206 0.26 26.90 -3.91
N LYS A 207 1.47 26.39 -4.19
CA LYS A 207 1.74 24.95 -4.35
C LYS A 207 2.83 24.43 -3.42
N LEU A 208 3.61 25.29 -2.79
CA LEU A 208 4.68 24.91 -1.87
C LEU A 208 4.55 25.63 -0.53
N LEU A 209 4.23 24.86 0.51
CA LEU A 209 4.41 25.28 1.89
C LEU A 209 5.76 24.78 2.39
N HIS A 210 6.74 25.69 2.51
CA HIS A 210 8.07 25.37 3.05
C HIS A 210 8.21 25.82 4.51
N ILE A 211 8.18 24.86 5.43
CA ILE A 211 8.39 25.06 6.86
C ILE A 211 9.83 24.65 7.21
N ARG A 212 10.70 25.66 7.42
CA ARG A 212 12.13 25.45 7.67
C ARG A 212 12.41 25.12 9.12
N ILE A 213 12.43 23.82 9.43
CA ILE A 213 12.67 23.27 10.76
C ILE A 213 13.82 22.26 10.74
N LYS A 214 14.75 22.40 11.69
CA LYS A 214 15.81 21.42 11.95
C LYS A 214 15.23 20.19 12.63
N ASP A 215 15.79 19.02 12.34
CA ASP A 215 15.43 17.77 13.06
C ASP A 215 16.13 17.74 14.42
N SER A 216 15.65 18.53 15.36
CA SER A 216 16.18 18.57 16.73
C SER A 216 15.05 18.74 17.73
N PRO A 217 15.19 18.20 18.95
CA PRO A 217 14.12 18.27 19.96
C PRO A 217 13.83 19.71 20.41
N GLU A 218 14.74 20.65 20.20
CA GLU A 218 14.55 22.08 20.51
C GLU A 218 13.72 22.81 19.44
N ALA A 219 13.58 22.23 18.25
CA ALA A 219 12.92 22.87 17.13
C ALA A 219 11.38 22.84 17.31
N GLN A 220 10.74 23.99 17.14
CA GLN A 220 9.31 24.15 17.44
C GLN A 220 8.46 24.03 16.17
N ILE A 221 7.75 22.91 16.00
CA ILE A 221 6.80 22.71 14.90
C ILE A 221 5.40 23.26 15.19
N LEU A 222 5.02 23.33 16.47
CA LEU A 222 3.69 23.76 16.93
C LEU A 222 3.19 25.07 16.30
N PRO A 223 4.01 26.13 16.16
CA PRO A 223 3.54 27.40 15.59
C PRO A 223 3.07 27.30 14.14
N PHE A 224 3.53 26.30 13.40
CA PHE A 224 3.24 26.13 11.98
C PHE A 224 2.05 25.21 11.72
N LEU A 225 1.63 24.42 12.71
CA LEU A 225 0.63 23.36 12.52
C LEU A 225 -0.69 23.91 11.98
N ARG A 226 -1.20 25.02 12.54
CA ARG A 226 -2.46 25.62 12.08
C ARG A 226 -2.39 26.02 10.61
N HIS A 227 -1.30 26.67 10.20
CA HIS A 227 -1.12 27.10 8.82
C HIS A 227 -1.00 25.90 7.88
N MET A 228 -0.28 24.87 8.31
CA MET A 228 -0.13 23.63 7.56
C MET A 228 -1.45 22.87 7.39
N CYS A 229 -2.25 22.72 8.45
CA CYS A 229 -3.56 22.09 8.34
C CYS A 229 -4.46 22.84 7.34
N HIS A 230 -4.49 24.17 7.45
CA HIS A 230 -5.26 25.01 6.53
C HIS A 230 -4.81 24.85 5.06
N PHE A 231 -3.50 24.83 4.82
CA PHE A 231 -2.94 24.59 3.49
C PHE A 231 -3.37 23.22 2.94
N ILE A 232 -3.24 22.17 3.75
CA ILE A 232 -3.66 20.81 3.38
C ILE A 232 -5.15 20.79 3.04
N GLU A 233 -6.00 21.35 3.90
CA GLU A 233 -7.45 21.39 3.70
C GLU A 233 -7.85 22.08 2.40
N ILE A 234 -7.27 23.24 2.09
CA ILE A 234 -7.56 23.95 0.83
C ILE A 234 -7.23 23.07 -0.37
N HIS A 235 -6.04 22.46 -0.37
CA HIS A 235 -5.62 21.61 -1.49
C HIS A 235 -6.48 20.36 -1.63
N LEU A 236 -6.93 19.77 -0.52
CA LEU A 236 -7.87 18.65 -0.54
C LEU A 236 -9.23 19.05 -1.11
N HIS A 237 -9.75 20.23 -0.77
CA HIS A 237 -10.98 20.77 -1.36
C HIS A 237 -10.84 21.01 -2.88
N LEU A 238 -9.65 21.39 -3.34
CA LEU A 238 -9.33 21.56 -4.76
C LEU A 238 -9.08 20.24 -5.51
N GLY A 239 -9.16 19.07 -4.83
CA GLY A 239 -8.85 17.78 -5.43
C GLY A 239 -7.37 17.66 -5.84
N SER A 240 -6.49 18.29 -5.09
CA SER A 240 -5.04 18.19 -5.28
C SER A 240 -4.46 17.02 -4.51
N VAL A 241 -3.49 16.34 -5.13
CA VAL A 241 -2.67 15.34 -4.44
C VAL A 241 -1.50 16.06 -3.78
N ILE A 242 -1.30 15.79 -2.48
CA ILE A 242 -0.35 16.50 -1.62
C ILE A 242 0.75 15.54 -1.21
N LEU A 243 2.00 15.97 -1.35
CA LEU A 243 3.17 15.27 -0.82
C LEU A 243 3.73 16.05 0.38
N ILE A 244 3.69 15.43 1.56
CA ILE A 244 4.31 15.94 2.77
C ILE A 244 5.65 15.24 2.95
N PHE A 245 6.74 15.98 3.07
CA PHE A 245 8.05 15.37 3.20
C PHE A 245 8.98 16.16 4.12
N SER A 246 9.97 15.43 4.62
CA SER A 246 11.12 15.97 5.34
C SER A 246 12.39 15.35 4.75
N THR A 247 13.56 15.63 5.31
CA THR A 247 14.84 15.09 4.80
C THR A 247 14.78 13.56 4.68
N GLN A 248 14.32 12.87 5.73
CA GLN A 248 14.23 11.40 5.76
C GLN A 248 12.80 10.86 5.68
N GLY A 249 11.78 11.70 5.88
CA GLY A 249 10.38 11.25 5.86
C GLY A 249 9.90 10.57 7.15
N ILE A 250 10.67 10.61 8.24
CA ILE A 250 10.45 9.78 9.45
C ILE A 250 9.96 10.58 10.67
N SER A 251 10.47 11.80 10.89
CA SER A 251 10.24 12.58 12.12
C SER A 251 9.30 13.76 11.87
N ARG A 252 9.80 14.83 11.25
CA ARG A 252 9.08 16.10 11.04
C ARG A 252 7.83 15.96 10.16
N SER A 253 7.92 15.22 9.07
CA SER A 253 6.79 14.94 8.17
C SER A 253 5.72 14.09 8.85
N CYS A 254 6.12 13.20 9.76
CA CYS A 254 5.21 12.36 10.53
C CYS A 254 4.49 13.16 11.61
N ALA A 255 5.22 14.01 12.33
CA ALA A 255 4.61 14.96 13.26
C ALA A 255 3.61 15.89 12.55
N ALA A 256 3.94 16.32 11.33
CA ALA A 256 3.07 17.13 10.50
C ALA A 256 1.75 16.42 10.13
N ILE A 257 1.84 15.18 9.60
CA ILE A 257 0.62 14.44 9.22
C ILE A 257 -0.23 14.05 10.43
N ILE A 258 0.38 13.66 11.55
CA ILE A 258 -0.34 13.33 12.77
C ILE A 258 -1.11 14.54 13.29
N ALA A 259 -0.48 15.72 13.31
CA ALA A 259 -1.15 16.95 13.70
C ALA A 259 -2.33 17.30 12.77
N TYR A 260 -2.18 17.07 11.47
CA TYR A 260 -3.27 17.24 10.52
C TYR A 260 -4.43 16.28 10.79
N LEU A 261 -4.15 14.98 10.97
CA LEU A 261 -5.20 13.99 11.21
C LEU A 261 -5.94 14.23 12.53
N MET A 262 -5.22 14.62 13.58
CA MET A 262 -5.84 15.03 14.85
C MET A 262 -6.78 16.23 14.66
N HIS A 263 -6.40 17.20 13.82
CA HIS A 263 -7.22 18.36 13.52
C HIS A 263 -8.47 18.00 12.70
N SER A 264 -8.32 17.16 11.67
CA SER A 264 -9.41 16.81 10.76
C SER A 264 -10.42 15.85 11.37
N ASN A 265 -9.97 14.93 12.23
CA ASN A 265 -10.81 13.85 12.76
C ASN A 265 -11.32 14.12 14.18
N GLU A 266 -10.88 15.22 14.82
CA GLU A 266 -11.12 15.50 16.25
C GLU A 266 -10.66 14.36 17.17
N GLN A 267 -9.63 13.60 16.76
CA GLN A 267 -9.14 12.42 17.46
C GLN A 267 -7.87 12.68 18.27
N THR A 268 -7.57 11.74 19.17
CA THR A 268 -6.39 11.81 20.03
C THR A 268 -5.11 11.46 19.29
N LEU A 269 -3.98 11.96 19.80
CA LEU A 269 -2.64 11.64 19.29
C LEU A 269 -2.37 10.13 19.21
N GLN A 270 -2.85 9.36 20.19
CA GLN A 270 -2.62 7.92 20.23
C GLN A 270 -3.31 7.20 19.06
N THR A 271 -4.53 7.61 18.73
CA THR A 271 -5.30 7.01 17.64
C THR A 271 -4.63 7.28 16.29
N GLU A 272 -4.28 8.53 16.02
CA GLU A 272 -3.71 8.92 14.74
C GLU A 272 -2.25 8.44 14.57
N SER A 273 -1.48 8.40 15.66
CA SER A 273 -0.17 7.74 15.64
C SER A 273 -0.29 6.27 15.25
N CYS A 274 -1.31 5.56 15.74
CA CYS A 274 -1.56 4.17 15.37
C CYS A 274 -1.93 4.05 13.88
N SER A 275 -2.82 4.91 13.38
CA SER A 275 -3.24 4.90 11.97
C SER A 275 -2.09 5.13 11.00
N VAL A 276 -1.18 6.06 11.32
CA VAL A 276 -0.03 6.33 10.46
C VAL A 276 1.04 5.23 10.57
N THR A 277 1.19 4.58 11.74
CA THR A 277 2.00 3.35 11.85
C THR A 277 1.38 2.18 11.08
N GLN A 278 0.04 2.03 11.08
CA GLN A 278 -0.67 1.03 10.29
C GLN A 278 -0.53 1.25 8.78
N ALA A 279 -0.48 2.52 8.35
CA ALA A 279 -0.14 2.87 6.97
C ALA A 279 1.31 2.51 6.59
N GLY A 280 2.14 2.04 7.53
CA GLY A 280 3.47 1.50 7.27
C GLY A 280 4.60 2.49 7.52
N VAL A 281 4.33 3.64 8.12
CA VAL A 281 5.39 4.58 8.50
C VAL A 281 6.06 4.09 9.79
N GLN A 282 7.36 3.85 9.72
CA GLN A 282 8.19 3.39 10.84
C GLN A 282 9.08 4.55 11.31
N TRP A 283 9.01 4.89 12.59
CA TRP A 283 9.80 5.91 13.27
C TRP A 283 10.45 5.38 14.53
#